data_AF-A0A1G9HL73-F1
#
_entry.id   AF-A0A1G9HL73-F1
#
_cell.length_a   1.000
_cell.length_b   1.000
_cell.length_c   1.000
_cell.angle_alpha   90.00
_cell.angle_beta   90.00
_cell.angle_gamma   90.00
#
_symmetry.space_group_name_H-M   'P 1'
#
loop_
_entity.id
_entity.type
_entity.pdbx_description
1 polymer ?
#
loop_
_entity_poly.entity_id
_entity_poly.type
_entity_poly.pdbx_seq_one_letter_code
_entity_poly.pdbx_strand_id
1 'polypeptide(L)'
;MKAPITKPVNDAQRAFNELCEKGGGVRGGPARGKVLALLKETGQSLNKLAMSEMADQLAAFPEANPWHVCFAVGLSWGHLARLDLEFTEAVCNVLSDWNTADLKKAASFHMERGPTPIEQSLKGAYNLFGRVTLPATLPDSLEKLGRAQERWLSPILNPKDRPPYIGAWNATAMFMTALFAQPSLAASQKSPPPMLPPGGPIFAG
;
A
#
# COMPACT_ATOMS: atom_id res chain seq x y z
N MET A 1 30.73 15.55 13.83
CA MET A 1 29.84 14.42 13.49
C MET A 1 29.71 14.38 11.97
N LYS A 2 30.12 13.30 11.29
CA LYS A 2 29.80 13.12 9.86
C LYS A 2 28.46 12.39 9.79
N ALA A 3 27.38 13.10 9.56
CA ALA A 3 26.08 12.48 9.30
C ALA A 3 25.33 13.01 8.06
N PRO A 4 25.97 13.52 6.98
CA PRO A 4 25.26 13.67 5.73
C PRO A 4 25.05 12.30 5.09
N ILE A 5 23.81 12.01 4.72
CA ILE A 5 23.46 10.88 3.85
C ILE A 5 24.23 11.09 2.54
N THR A 6 25.15 10.19 2.23
CA THR A 6 25.88 10.20 0.97
C THR A 6 24.96 9.83 -0.18
N LYS A 7 24.81 10.72 -1.17
CA LYS A 7 23.91 10.61 -2.34
C LYS A 7 22.42 10.58 -1.94
N PRO A 8 21.86 11.69 -1.44
CA PRO A 8 20.46 11.75 -1.09
C PRO A 8 19.57 11.59 -2.34
N VAL A 9 18.69 10.58 -2.32
CA VAL A 9 17.84 10.19 -3.46
C VAL A 9 16.48 10.90 -3.47
N ASN A 10 16.10 11.57 -2.37
CA ASN A 10 14.84 12.30 -2.27
C ASN A 10 14.97 13.62 -1.48
N ASP A 11 13.94 14.45 -1.53
CA ASP A 11 13.94 15.79 -0.91
C ASP A 11 14.01 15.72 0.61
N ALA A 12 13.39 14.73 1.24
CA ALA A 12 13.46 14.54 2.69
C ALA A 12 14.90 14.26 3.15
N GLN A 13 15.65 13.43 2.41
CA GLN A 13 17.07 13.16 2.68
C GLN A 13 17.94 14.40 2.45
N ARG A 14 17.66 15.18 1.40
CA ARG A 14 18.35 16.47 1.16
C ARG A 14 18.10 17.46 2.30
N ALA A 15 16.84 17.65 2.70
CA ALA A 15 16.46 18.51 3.82
C ALA A 15 17.02 18.04 5.17
N PHE A 16 17.11 16.72 5.39
CA PHE A 16 17.76 16.17 6.58
C PHE A 16 19.26 16.50 6.61
N ASN A 17 19.96 16.40 5.48
CA ASN A 17 21.37 16.79 5.38
C ASN A 17 21.55 18.27 5.72
N GLU A 18 20.70 19.16 5.22
CA GLU A 18 20.74 20.58 5.59
C GLU A 18 20.53 20.81 7.09
N LEU A 19 19.63 20.05 7.73
CA LEU A 19 19.44 20.12 9.18
C LEU A 19 20.70 19.66 9.93
N CYS A 20 21.38 18.62 9.45
CA CYS A 20 22.63 18.14 10.01
C CYS A 20 23.75 19.20 9.90
N GLU A 21 23.84 19.89 8.77
CA GLU A 21 24.81 20.99 8.56
C GLU A 21 24.52 22.18 9.48
N LYS A 22 23.25 22.55 9.66
CA LYS A 22 22.82 23.64 10.55
C LYS A 22 23.00 23.31 12.05
N GLY A 23 23.08 22.04 12.42
CA GLY A 23 23.26 21.60 13.80
C GLY A 23 22.13 22.02 14.75
N GLY A 24 22.48 22.41 15.98
CA GLY A 24 21.55 22.90 17.00
C GLY A 24 20.95 21.83 17.93
N GLY A 25 21.41 20.59 17.83
CA GLY A 25 21.09 19.48 18.72
C GLY A 25 22.29 19.01 19.56
N VAL A 26 22.03 18.01 20.41
CA VAL A 26 23.05 17.41 21.28
C VAL A 26 24.23 16.90 20.45
N ARG A 27 25.46 17.22 20.89
CA ARG A 27 26.72 16.85 20.22
C ARG A 27 26.88 17.38 18.78
N GLY A 28 26.16 18.44 18.42
CA GLY A 28 26.26 19.11 17.13
C GLY A 28 25.45 18.47 16.00
N GLY A 29 24.53 17.56 16.31
CA GLY A 29 23.55 17.03 15.35
C GLY A 29 22.37 18.00 15.12
N PRO A 30 21.41 17.65 14.26
CA PRO A 30 20.21 18.46 14.06
C PRO A 30 19.34 18.51 15.31
N ALA A 31 18.65 19.64 15.53
CA ALA A 31 17.67 19.75 16.61
C ALA A 31 16.52 18.74 16.41
N ARG A 32 16.25 17.90 17.43
CA ARG A 32 15.22 16.83 17.38
C ARG A 32 13.86 17.35 16.90
N GLY A 33 13.42 18.51 17.39
CA GLY A 33 12.14 19.12 16.98
C GLY A 33 12.05 19.41 15.48
N LYS A 34 13.16 19.83 14.86
CA LYS A 34 13.20 20.08 13.40
C LYS A 34 13.17 18.80 12.59
N VAL A 35 13.83 17.74 13.06
CA VAL A 35 13.76 16.42 12.42
C VAL A 35 12.33 15.87 12.50
N LEU A 36 11.67 16.00 13.66
CA LEU A 36 10.27 15.57 13.82
C LEU A 36 9.32 16.38 12.92
N ALA A 37 9.54 17.69 12.77
CA ALA A 37 8.78 18.54 11.86
C ALA A 37 8.96 18.08 10.39
N LEU A 38 10.20 17.86 9.96
CA LEU A 38 10.50 17.34 8.61
C LEU A 38 9.81 16.00 8.33
N LEU A 39 9.87 15.06 9.29
CA LEU A 39 9.20 13.76 9.14
C LEU A 39 7.68 13.91 9.05
N LYS A 40 7.09 14.80 9.86
CA LYS A 40 5.66 15.11 9.82
C LYS A 40 5.25 15.70 8.47
N GLU A 41 5.98 16.70 7.98
CA GLU A 41 5.71 17.36 6.70
C GLU A 41 5.86 16.39 5.53
N THR A 42 6.92 15.56 5.55
CA THR A 42 7.12 14.50 4.55
C THR A 42 5.94 13.52 4.56
N GLY A 43 5.50 13.07 5.73
CA GLY A 43 4.34 12.19 5.87
C GLY A 43 3.04 12.84 5.37
N GLN A 44 2.83 14.14 5.62
CA GLN A 44 1.67 14.87 5.09
C GLN A 44 1.70 14.98 3.57
N SER A 45 2.87 15.21 2.98
CA SER A 45 3.04 15.24 1.51
C SER A 45 2.80 13.85 0.90
N LEU A 46 3.30 12.79 1.54
CA LEU A 46 3.03 11.41 1.12
C LEU A 46 1.52 11.09 1.16
N ASN A 47 0.81 11.52 2.19
CA ASN A 47 -0.64 11.35 2.26
C ASN A 47 -1.37 12.07 1.12
N LYS A 48 -0.95 13.29 0.75
CA LYS A 48 -1.54 14.02 -0.39
C LYS A 48 -1.31 13.30 -1.70
N LEU A 49 -0.10 12.80 -1.93
CA LEU A 49 0.23 12.00 -3.12
C LEU A 49 -0.64 10.74 -3.17
N ALA A 50 -0.70 9.99 -2.07
CA ALA A 50 -1.51 8.78 -1.95
C ALA A 50 -3.01 9.03 -2.21
N MET A 51 -3.55 10.13 -1.70
CA MET A 51 -4.94 10.55 -1.96
C MET A 51 -5.16 10.88 -3.45
N SER A 52 -4.24 11.61 -4.07
CA SER A 52 -4.32 11.97 -5.49
C SER A 52 -4.26 10.72 -6.37
N GLU A 53 -3.26 9.85 -6.15
CA GLU A 53 -3.09 8.62 -6.93
C GLU A 53 -4.32 7.73 -6.82
N MET A 54 -4.90 7.56 -5.63
CA MET A 54 -6.12 6.78 -5.48
C MET A 54 -7.32 7.41 -6.17
N ALA A 55 -7.47 8.74 -6.12
CA ALA A 55 -8.54 9.43 -6.83
C ALA A 55 -8.42 9.25 -8.35
N ASP A 56 -7.22 9.43 -8.90
CA ASP A 56 -6.96 9.28 -10.33
C ASP A 56 -7.23 7.84 -10.80
N GLN A 57 -6.80 6.84 -10.03
CA GLN A 57 -7.00 5.42 -10.37
C GLN A 57 -8.47 5.02 -10.33
N LEU A 58 -9.22 5.42 -9.29
CA LEU A 58 -10.66 5.11 -9.22
C LEU A 58 -11.48 5.86 -10.28
N ALA A 59 -11.08 7.10 -10.63
CA ALA A 59 -11.74 7.85 -11.70
C ALA A 59 -11.49 7.23 -13.09
N ALA A 60 -10.33 6.61 -13.31
CA ALA A 60 -10.00 5.94 -14.56
C ALA A 60 -10.75 4.62 -14.77
N PHE A 61 -11.17 3.96 -13.67
CA PHE A 61 -11.82 2.64 -13.71
C PHE A 61 -13.16 2.62 -12.96
N PRO A 62 -14.16 3.45 -13.34
CA PRO A 62 -15.42 3.57 -12.60
C PRO A 62 -16.28 2.30 -12.62
N GLU A 63 -16.14 1.47 -13.66
CA GLU A 63 -16.89 0.21 -13.83
C GLU A 63 -16.15 -1.00 -13.23
N ALA A 64 -14.89 -0.83 -12.81
CA ALA A 64 -14.13 -1.92 -12.20
C ALA A 64 -14.57 -2.13 -10.74
N ASN A 65 -14.38 -3.35 -10.23
CA ASN A 65 -14.49 -3.58 -8.80
C ASN A 65 -13.46 -2.71 -8.06
N PRO A 66 -13.89 -1.79 -7.16
CA PRO A 66 -12.97 -0.84 -6.54
C PRO A 66 -11.92 -1.52 -5.66
N TRP A 67 -12.18 -2.74 -5.17
CA TRP A 67 -11.20 -3.51 -4.43
C TRP A 67 -10.07 -4.03 -5.32
N HIS A 68 -10.34 -4.33 -6.60
CA HIS A 68 -9.30 -4.72 -7.55
C HIS A 68 -8.37 -3.53 -7.85
N VAL A 69 -8.94 -2.33 -8.00
CA VAL A 69 -8.17 -1.08 -8.14
C VAL A 69 -7.31 -0.84 -6.90
N CYS A 70 -7.91 -0.91 -5.70
CA CYS A 70 -7.18 -0.76 -4.44
C CYS A 70 -6.04 -1.79 -4.30
N PHE A 71 -6.26 -3.03 -4.74
CA PHE A 71 -5.25 -4.09 -4.73
C PHE A 71 -4.10 -3.77 -5.69
N ALA A 72 -4.39 -3.33 -6.92
CA ALA A 72 -3.39 -2.95 -7.91
C ALA A 72 -2.48 -1.81 -7.40
N VAL A 73 -3.06 -0.76 -6.84
CA VAL A 73 -2.29 0.34 -6.25
C VAL A 73 -1.43 -0.16 -5.09
N GLY A 74 -1.96 -1.09 -4.27
CA GLY A 74 -1.21 -1.74 -3.20
C GLY A 74 0.04 -2.47 -3.68
N LEU A 75 -0.02 -3.15 -4.84
CA LEU A 75 1.16 -3.79 -5.46
C LEU A 75 2.23 -2.76 -5.84
N SER A 76 1.82 -1.60 -6.31
CA SER A 76 2.73 -0.54 -6.74
C SER A 76 3.38 0.16 -5.55
N TRP A 77 2.60 0.49 -4.52
CA TRP A 77 3.13 1.06 -3.27
C TRP A 77 4.00 0.08 -2.49
N GLY A 78 3.78 -1.22 -2.66
CA GLY A 78 4.65 -2.30 -2.21
C GLY A 78 5.96 -2.44 -3.01
N HIS A 79 6.17 -1.59 -4.01
CA HIS A 79 7.34 -1.59 -4.88
C HIS A 79 7.51 -2.89 -5.69
N LEU A 80 6.40 -3.53 -6.05
CA LEU A 80 6.41 -4.73 -6.91
C LEU A 80 6.24 -4.36 -8.38
N ALA A 81 5.41 -3.35 -8.64
CA ALA A 81 5.08 -2.88 -9.98
C ALA A 81 5.21 -1.36 -10.08
N ARG A 82 5.46 -0.86 -11.28
CA ARG A 82 5.28 0.57 -11.58
C ARG A 82 3.79 0.89 -11.55
N LEU A 83 3.41 1.99 -10.90
CA LEU A 83 2.03 2.47 -10.92
C LEU A 83 1.72 3.10 -12.28
N ASP A 84 0.88 2.43 -13.06
CA ASP A 84 0.45 2.84 -14.40
C ASP A 84 -1.03 2.46 -14.58
N LEU A 85 -1.78 3.20 -15.40
CA LEU A 85 -3.18 2.87 -15.70
C LEU A 85 -3.28 1.52 -16.42
N GLU A 86 -2.39 1.22 -17.36
CA GLU A 86 -2.38 -0.07 -18.06
C GLU A 86 -2.08 -1.24 -17.13
N PHE A 87 -1.28 -1.01 -16.09
CA PHE A 87 -1.05 -2.00 -15.04
C PHE A 87 -2.31 -2.23 -14.23
N THR A 88 -2.96 -1.16 -13.75
CA THR A 88 -4.19 -1.27 -12.97
C THR A 88 -5.31 -1.95 -13.76
N GLU A 89 -5.47 -1.62 -15.04
CA GLU A 89 -6.41 -2.27 -15.94
C GLU A 89 -6.15 -3.78 -16.02
N ALA A 90 -4.90 -4.16 -16.31
CA ALA A 90 -4.52 -5.57 -16.41
C ALA A 90 -4.79 -6.34 -15.10
N VAL A 91 -4.47 -5.74 -13.95
CA VAL A 91 -4.79 -6.33 -12.64
C VAL A 91 -6.30 -6.47 -12.46
N CYS A 92 -7.08 -5.45 -12.78
CA CYS A 92 -8.55 -5.49 -12.66
C CYS A 92 -9.15 -6.59 -13.55
N ASN A 93 -8.65 -6.77 -14.76
CA ASN A 93 -9.10 -7.81 -15.67
C ASN A 93 -8.75 -9.21 -15.15
N VAL A 94 -7.50 -9.44 -14.72
CA VAL A 94 -7.08 -10.74 -14.13
C VAL A 94 -7.92 -11.11 -12.91
N LEU A 95 -8.19 -10.15 -12.04
CA LEU A 95 -8.95 -10.40 -10.81
C LEU A 95 -10.45 -10.58 -11.07
N SER A 96 -10.98 -10.01 -12.15
CA SER A 96 -12.37 -10.20 -12.57
C SER A 96 -12.59 -11.53 -13.28
N ASP A 97 -11.67 -11.90 -14.17
CA ASP A 97 -11.67 -13.18 -14.89
C ASP A 97 -10.23 -13.62 -15.15
N TRP A 98 -9.82 -14.72 -14.51
CA TRP A 98 -8.43 -15.17 -14.55
C TRP A 98 -8.01 -15.56 -15.97
N ASN A 99 -7.17 -14.72 -16.57
CA ASN A 99 -6.72 -14.91 -17.95
C ASN A 99 -5.20 -14.69 -18.09
N THR A 100 -4.62 -15.40 -19.06
CA THR A 100 -3.16 -15.42 -19.25
C THR A 100 -2.62 -14.16 -19.92
N ALA A 101 -3.43 -13.48 -20.74
CA ALA A 101 -3.00 -12.29 -21.48
C ALA A 101 -2.75 -11.11 -20.53
N ASP A 102 -3.75 -10.80 -19.69
CA ASP A 102 -3.64 -9.73 -18.71
C ASP A 102 -2.67 -10.10 -17.58
N LEU A 103 -2.54 -11.38 -17.22
CA LEU A 103 -1.53 -11.79 -16.24
C LEU A 103 -0.11 -11.48 -16.74
N LYS A 104 0.17 -11.79 -18.02
CA LYS A 104 1.45 -11.43 -18.65
C LYS A 104 1.63 -9.91 -18.77
N LYS A 105 0.57 -9.18 -19.12
CA LYS A 105 0.58 -7.71 -19.19
C LYS A 105 0.93 -7.13 -17.81
N ALA A 106 0.19 -7.49 -16.76
CA ALA A 106 0.45 -7.03 -15.40
C ALA A 106 1.86 -7.37 -14.92
N ALA A 107 2.33 -8.60 -15.18
CA ALA A 107 3.67 -9.04 -14.80
C ALA A 107 4.80 -8.24 -15.49
N SER A 108 4.56 -7.68 -16.68
CA SER A 108 5.56 -6.86 -17.40
C SER A 108 5.86 -5.51 -16.75
N PHE A 109 5.04 -5.06 -15.80
CA PHE A 109 5.25 -3.82 -15.05
C PHE A 109 6.19 -3.99 -13.85
N HIS A 110 6.80 -5.16 -13.69
CA HIS A 110 7.64 -5.46 -12.55
C HIS A 110 8.79 -4.44 -12.37
N MET A 111 9.11 -4.20 -11.10
CA MET A 111 10.29 -3.45 -10.72
C MET A 111 11.46 -4.42 -10.48
N GLU A 112 12.32 -4.09 -9.51
CA GLU A 112 13.59 -4.76 -9.21
C GLU A 112 13.44 -6.24 -8.83
N ARG A 113 12.25 -6.65 -8.37
CA ARG A 113 11.98 -8.02 -7.89
C ARG A 113 11.52 -8.99 -8.99
N GLY A 114 11.42 -8.55 -10.23
CA GLY A 114 10.97 -9.37 -11.34
C GLY A 114 9.46 -9.65 -11.34
N PRO A 115 8.94 -10.43 -12.32
CA PRO A 115 7.51 -10.64 -12.52
C PRO A 115 6.84 -11.57 -11.49
N THR A 116 7.59 -12.52 -10.94
CA THR A 116 7.06 -13.59 -10.08
C THR A 116 6.28 -13.09 -8.85
N PRO A 117 6.72 -12.04 -8.12
CA PRO A 117 5.93 -11.47 -7.02
C PRO A 117 4.54 -10.96 -7.43
N ILE A 118 4.40 -10.39 -8.63
CA ILE A 118 3.11 -9.91 -9.15
C ILE A 118 2.21 -11.11 -9.41
N GLU A 119 2.70 -12.11 -10.14
CA GLU A 119 1.95 -13.33 -10.46
C GLU A 119 1.47 -14.07 -9.20
N GLN A 120 2.34 -14.23 -8.20
CA GLN A 120 2.00 -14.86 -6.93
C GLN A 120 0.96 -14.06 -6.15
N SER A 121 1.05 -12.74 -6.18
CA SER A 121 0.09 -11.85 -5.51
C SER A 121 -1.27 -11.89 -6.18
N LEU A 122 -1.33 -11.84 -7.51
CA LEU A 122 -2.57 -11.92 -8.27
C LEU A 122 -3.23 -13.29 -8.10
N LYS A 123 -2.46 -14.38 -8.11
CA LYS A 123 -2.98 -15.73 -7.85
C LYS A 123 -3.59 -15.82 -6.44
N GLY A 124 -2.91 -15.26 -5.44
CA GLY A 124 -3.41 -15.19 -4.07
C GLY A 124 -4.71 -14.39 -3.98
N ALA A 125 -4.73 -13.20 -4.58
CA ALA A 125 -5.89 -12.32 -4.58
C ALA A 125 -7.09 -12.91 -5.32
N TYR A 126 -6.90 -13.47 -6.51
CA TYR A 126 -7.99 -14.11 -7.27
C TYR A 126 -8.66 -15.22 -6.46
N ASN A 127 -7.86 -16.07 -5.81
CA ASN A 127 -8.39 -17.12 -4.92
C ASN A 127 -9.13 -16.55 -3.71
N LEU A 128 -8.65 -15.44 -3.13
CA LEU A 128 -9.29 -14.79 -1.99
C LEU A 128 -10.60 -14.11 -2.38
N PHE A 129 -10.64 -13.37 -3.49
CA PHE A 129 -11.85 -12.75 -4.02
C PHE A 129 -12.91 -13.79 -4.41
N GLY A 130 -12.50 -14.97 -4.87
CA GLY A 130 -13.42 -16.10 -5.10
C GLY A 130 -14.03 -16.71 -3.82
N ARG A 131 -13.46 -16.42 -2.64
CA ARG A 131 -13.91 -16.96 -1.35
C ARG A 131 -14.58 -15.91 -0.46
N VAL A 132 -14.21 -14.64 -0.62
CA VAL A 132 -14.65 -13.53 0.24
C VAL A 132 -15.45 -12.53 -0.58
N THR A 133 -16.72 -12.36 -0.20
CA THR A 133 -17.56 -11.29 -0.76
C THR A 133 -17.31 -9.99 0.00
N LEU A 134 -16.65 -9.04 -0.66
CA LEU A 134 -16.54 -7.66 -0.20
C LEU A 134 -17.72 -6.82 -0.71
N PRO A 135 -18.03 -5.67 -0.08
CA PRO A 135 -19.05 -4.75 -0.56
C PRO A 135 -18.78 -4.29 -2.00
N ALA A 136 -19.81 -4.07 -2.81
CA ALA A 136 -19.65 -3.63 -4.21
C ALA A 136 -18.99 -2.24 -4.34
N THR A 137 -19.15 -1.39 -3.32
CA THR A 137 -18.55 -0.06 -3.24
C THR A 137 -17.62 0.06 -2.04
N LEU A 138 -16.69 1.01 -2.08
CA LEU A 138 -15.86 1.30 -0.90
C LEU A 138 -16.74 1.76 0.28
N PRO A 139 -16.52 1.24 1.50
CA PRO A 139 -17.32 1.63 2.65
C PRO A 139 -17.07 3.07 3.09
N ASP A 140 -18.13 3.78 3.44
CA ASP A 140 -18.16 5.18 3.86
C ASP A 140 -17.90 5.40 5.37
N SER A 141 -17.63 4.35 6.13
CA SER A 141 -17.35 4.42 7.57
C SER A 141 -16.23 3.47 8.00
N LEU A 142 -15.48 3.85 9.04
CA LEU A 142 -14.35 3.08 9.54
C LEU A 142 -14.79 1.71 10.07
N GLU A 143 -15.98 1.64 10.66
CA GLU A 143 -16.57 0.38 11.13
C GLU A 143 -16.89 -0.57 9.98
N LYS A 144 -17.49 -0.07 8.88
CA LYS A 144 -17.78 -0.89 7.71
C LYS A 144 -16.49 -1.30 6.99
N LEU A 145 -15.50 -0.42 6.92
CA LEU A 145 -14.16 -0.74 6.38
C LEU A 145 -13.47 -1.82 7.22
N GLY A 146 -13.53 -1.71 8.56
CA GLY A 146 -13.01 -2.73 9.48
C GLY A 146 -13.68 -4.09 9.29
N ARG A 147 -15.00 -4.14 9.13
CA ARG A 147 -15.71 -5.39 8.83
C ARG A 147 -15.30 -6.00 7.48
N ALA A 148 -15.08 -5.17 6.46
CA ALA A 148 -14.56 -5.64 5.17
C ALA A 148 -13.14 -6.22 5.31
N GLN A 149 -12.29 -5.55 6.10
CA GLN A 149 -10.94 -6.01 6.42
C GLN A 149 -10.94 -7.34 7.18
N GLU A 150 -11.77 -7.50 8.21
CA GLU A 150 -11.90 -8.75 8.96
C GLU A 150 -12.32 -9.92 8.08
N ARG A 151 -13.32 -9.72 7.20
CA ARG A 151 -13.76 -10.74 6.24
C ARG A 151 -12.64 -11.15 5.30
N TRP A 152 -11.88 -10.18 4.80
CA TRP A 152 -10.74 -10.42 3.92
C TRP A 152 -9.58 -11.16 4.61
N LEU A 153 -9.27 -10.79 5.85
CA LEU A 153 -8.17 -11.39 6.61
C LEU A 153 -8.53 -12.77 7.18
N SER A 154 -9.80 -13.07 7.42
CA SER A 154 -10.27 -14.34 7.99
C SER A 154 -9.66 -15.59 7.33
N PRO A 155 -9.71 -15.78 5.99
CA PRO A 155 -9.06 -16.93 5.34
C PRO A 155 -7.53 -16.90 5.42
N ILE A 156 -6.91 -15.73 5.55
CA ILE A 156 -5.45 -15.56 5.59
C ILE A 156 -4.88 -16.01 6.95
N LEU A 157 -5.69 -15.96 8.00
CA LEU A 157 -5.32 -16.42 9.34
C LEU A 157 -5.15 -17.95 9.43
N ASN A 158 -5.74 -18.72 8.50
CA ASN A 158 -5.52 -20.15 8.43
C ASN A 158 -4.21 -20.45 7.66
N PRO A 159 -3.19 -21.09 8.28
CA PRO A 159 -1.93 -21.41 7.60
C PRO A 159 -2.08 -22.24 6.31
N LYS A 160 -3.16 -23.03 6.19
CA LYS A 160 -3.45 -23.83 5.00
C LYS A 160 -3.95 -23.00 3.81
N ASP A 161 -4.56 -21.85 4.08
CA ASP A 161 -5.21 -20.99 3.09
C ASP A 161 -4.43 -19.69 2.84
N ARG A 162 -3.37 -19.46 3.61
CA ARG A 162 -2.54 -18.27 3.53
C ARG A 162 -1.74 -18.23 2.22
N PRO A 163 -1.89 -17.18 1.40
CA PRO A 163 -1.01 -16.97 0.25
C PRO A 163 0.46 -16.84 0.68
N PRO A 164 1.44 -17.20 -0.18
CA PRO A 164 2.86 -16.96 0.08
C PRO A 164 3.13 -15.50 0.51
N TYR A 165 4.21 -15.27 1.27
CA TYR A 165 4.52 -14.03 2.01
C TYR A 165 4.11 -12.71 1.32
N ILE A 166 4.42 -12.56 0.02
CA ILE A 166 4.12 -11.37 -0.76
C ILE A 166 2.60 -11.18 -0.95
N GLY A 167 1.86 -12.25 -1.23
CA GLY A 167 0.40 -12.23 -1.31
C GLY A 167 -0.27 -11.91 0.03
N ALA A 168 0.29 -12.38 1.14
CA ALA A 168 -0.21 -12.05 2.48
C ALA A 168 0.05 -10.60 2.90
N TRP A 169 1.15 -9.98 2.42
CA TRP A 169 1.46 -8.57 2.69
C TRP A 169 0.62 -7.63 1.81
N ASN A 170 0.43 -7.95 0.53
CA ASN A 170 -0.40 -7.14 -0.36
C ASN A 170 -1.89 -7.16 0.01
N ALA A 171 -2.33 -8.25 0.64
CA ALA A 171 -3.66 -8.37 1.20
C ALA A 171 -3.98 -7.31 2.27
N THR A 172 -2.99 -6.75 2.97
CA THR A 172 -3.22 -5.67 3.95
C THR A 172 -3.11 -4.28 3.32
N ALA A 173 -2.29 -4.11 2.28
CA ALA A 173 -2.10 -2.83 1.58
C ALA A 173 -3.40 -2.30 0.93
N MET A 174 -4.27 -3.21 0.47
CA MET A 174 -5.56 -2.86 -0.16
C MET A 174 -6.49 -1.99 0.72
N PHE A 175 -6.48 -2.19 2.04
CA PHE A 175 -7.35 -1.40 2.94
C PHE A 175 -6.79 -0.02 3.23
N MET A 176 -5.45 0.11 3.18
CA MET A 176 -4.79 1.41 3.25
C MET A 176 -5.10 2.24 1.99
N THR A 177 -5.01 1.64 0.80
CA THR A 177 -5.38 2.31 -0.46
C THR A 177 -6.87 2.68 -0.49
N ALA A 178 -7.77 1.80 -0.04
CA ALA A 178 -9.20 2.09 0.10
C ALA A 178 -9.51 3.26 1.06
N LEU A 179 -8.69 3.45 2.10
CA LEU A 179 -8.82 4.58 3.01
C LEU A 179 -8.31 5.88 2.38
N PHE A 180 -7.19 5.83 1.63
CA PHE A 180 -6.66 7.00 0.91
C PHE A 180 -7.58 7.47 -0.23
N ALA A 181 -8.39 6.58 -0.79
CA ALA A 181 -9.47 6.93 -1.69
C ALA A 181 -10.57 7.80 -1.04
N GLN A 182 -10.61 7.89 0.30
CA GLN A 182 -11.63 8.57 1.06
C GLN A 182 -11.02 9.53 2.10
N PRO A 183 -10.48 10.69 1.68
CA PRO A 183 -9.73 11.59 2.57
C PRO A 183 -10.49 12.03 3.83
N SER A 184 -11.79 12.30 3.72
CA SER A 184 -12.64 12.66 4.86
C SER A 184 -12.76 11.51 5.87
N LEU A 185 -12.87 10.28 5.37
CA LEU A 185 -12.92 9.08 6.21
C LEU A 185 -11.56 8.83 6.87
N ALA A 186 -10.47 8.94 6.11
CA ALA A 186 -9.10 8.83 6.61
C ALA A 186 -8.82 9.83 7.75
N ALA A 187 -9.27 11.08 7.60
CA ALA A 187 -9.12 12.11 8.62
C ALA A 187 -9.90 11.82 9.92
N SER A 188 -10.94 10.98 9.86
CA SER A 188 -11.72 10.56 11.03
C SER A 188 -11.02 9.49 11.87
N GLN A 189 -9.97 8.85 11.35
CA GLN A 189 -9.24 7.79 12.05
C GLN A 189 -8.30 8.38 13.10
N LYS A 190 -8.71 8.28 14.37
CA LYS A 190 -7.97 8.83 15.52
C LYS A 190 -6.92 7.87 16.10
N SER A 191 -7.01 6.58 15.79
CA SER A 191 -6.11 5.54 16.29
C SER A 191 -5.80 4.52 15.19
N PRO A 192 -4.57 4.00 15.11
CA PRO A 192 -4.25 2.95 14.16
C PRO A 192 -4.99 1.65 14.56
N PRO A 193 -5.74 1.01 13.64
CA PRO A 193 -6.23 -0.34 13.85
C PRO A 193 -5.07 -1.33 13.76
N PRO A 194 -5.22 -2.57 14.28
CA PRO A 194 -4.29 -3.66 13.99
C PRO A 194 -4.11 -3.83 12.48
N MET A 195 -2.92 -3.53 11.95
CA MET A 195 -2.63 -3.55 10.51
C MET A 195 -2.13 -4.91 10.00
N LEU A 196 -1.77 -5.80 10.91
CA LEU A 196 -1.27 -7.14 10.60
C LEU A 196 -2.20 -8.19 11.21
N PRO A 197 -2.36 -9.35 10.56
CA PRO A 197 -3.07 -10.47 11.16
C PRO A 197 -2.46 -10.83 12.53
N PRO A 198 -3.27 -11.03 13.58
CA PRO A 198 -2.80 -11.64 14.81
C PRO A 198 -2.07 -12.95 14.51
N GLY A 199 -0.87 -13.15 15.03
CA GLY A 199 -0.06 -14.36 14.74
C GLY A 199 0.66 -14.36 13.38
N GLY A 200 0.83 -13.21 12.73
CA GLY A 200 1.73 -13.09 11.57
C GLY A 200 3.20 -13.46 11.90
N PRO A 201 4.09 -13.63 10.90
CA PRO A 201 5.47 -14.08 11.11
C PRO A 201 6.30 -13.15 11.99
N ILE A 202 5.87 -11.90 12.18
CA ILE A 202 6.47 -10.94 13.11
C ILE A 202 6.11 -11.25 14.57
N PHE A 203 4.96 -11.88 14.82
CA PHE A 203 4.52 -12.31 16.16
C PHE A 203 5.20 -13.60 16.65
N ALA A 204 5.88 -14.32 15.77
CA ALA A 204 6.60 -15.55 16.08
C ALA A 204 8.12 -15.33 16.31
N GLY A 205 8.53 -14.07 16.47
CA GLY A 205 9.91 -13.68 16.81
C GLY A 205 10.14 -13.62 18.32
#